data_AF-A0AA47FGE0-F1
#
_entry.id   AF-A0AA47FGE0-F1
#
_cell.length_a   1.000
_cell.length_b   1.000
_cell.length_c   1.000
_cell.angle_alpha   90.00
_cell.angle_beta   90.00
_cell.angle_gamma   90.00
#
_symmetry.space_group_name_H-M   'P 1'
#
loop_
_entity.id
_entity.type
_entity.pdbx_description
1 polymer ?
#
loop_
_entity_poly.entity_id
_entity_poly.type
_entity_poly.pdbx_seq_one_letter_code
_entity_poly.pdbx_strand_id
1 'polypeptide(L)'
;MSEISLSHALSQAFEDRVDLGSWAGFTASLAQFLEQVCMPAPRPATQQGDAPDSVTGPGIDPSGGTLLLTAPTTMVKPEELAPKGRWAQLLLQLRLTTPLVPSPELPGVVLVGRSDGIEVSLPELDAQGRVLLGPTERRILGAIGWEESGHVFTRLLSDGAETADLVTRILIEVLEVAHPADLDFLLRAHSDVG
;
A
#
# COMPACT_ATOMS: atom_id res chain seq x y z
N MET A 1 -4.71 -20.12 26.48
CA MET A 1 -5.57 -19.84 25.32
C MET A 1 -4.86 -18.77 24.54
N SER A 2 -4.37 -19.10 23.34
CA SER A 2 -3.50 -18.20 22.58
C SER A 2 -4.34 -17.08 21.98
N GLU A 3 -4.12 -15.85 22.45
CA GLU A 3 -4.55 -14.64 21.74
C GLU A 3 -3.72 -14.54 20.47
N ILE A 4 -4.15 -15.21 19.41
CA ILE A 4 -3.60 -14.97 18.08
C ILE A 4 -4.09 -13.58 17.70
N SER A 5 -3.17 -12.59 17.70
CA SER A 5 -3.46 -11.25 17.22
C SER A 5 -4.08 -11.34 15.82
N LEU A 6 -5.18 -10.62 15.59
CA LEU A 6 -5.88 -10.63 14.31
C LEU A 6 -4.94 -10.25 13.16
N SER A 7 -3.98 -9.38 13.43
CA SER A 7 -2.91 -9.03 12.48
C SER A 7 -2.07 -10.24 12.05
N HIS A 8 -1.71 -11.15 12.96
CA HIS A 8 -0.97 -12.38 12.60
C HIS A 8 -1.83 -13.34 11.76
N ALA A 9 -3.12 -13.47 12.09
CA ALA A 9 -4.04 -14.28 11.32
C ALA A 9 -4.23 -13.74 9.89
N LEU A 10 -4.26 -12.40 9.74
CA LEU A 10 -4.32 -11.74 8.44
C LEU A 10 -3.04 -11.95 7.62
N SER A 11 -1.86 -11.83 8.24
CA SER A 11 -0.59 -12.11 7.56
C SER A 11 -0.52 -13.54 7.05
N GLN A 12 -0.92 -14.52 7.87
CA GLN A 12 -0.95 -15.91 7.45
C GLN A 12 -1.97 -16.14 6.32
N ALA A 13 -3.15 -15.53 6.40
CA ALA A 13 -4.14 -15.61 5.34
C ALA A 13 -3.66 -14.97 4.02
N PHE A 14 -2.81 -13.94 4.09
CA PHE A 14 -2.20 -13.34 2.91
C PHE A 14 -1.24 -14.32 2.23
N GLU A 15 -0.31 -14.91 3.00
CA GLU A 15 0.65 -15.91 2.50
C GLU A 15 -0.03 -17.11 1.83
N ASP A 16 -1.10 -17.62 2.43
CA ASP A 16 -1.78 -18.82 1.95
C ASP A 16 -2.59 -18.56 0.66
N ARG A 17 -2.94 -17.31 0.38
CA ARG A 17 -3.98 -16.97 -0.61
C ARG A 17 -3.53 -16.06 -1.72
N VAL A 18 -2.49 -15.26 -1.51
CA VAL A 18 -1.93 -14.37 -2.53
C VAL A 18 -0.77 -15.07 -3.23
N ASP A 19 -0.90 -15.25 -4.54
CA ASP A 19 0.10 -15.90 -5.37
C ASP A 19 1.25 -14.94 -5.68
N LEU A 20 2.37 -15.13 -4.98
CA LEU A 20 3.62 -14.38 -5.21
C LEU A 20 4.50 -15.02 -6.31
N GLY A 21 4.04 -16.06 -6.99
CA GLY A 21 4.78 -16.80 -8.01
C GLY A 21 4.74 -16.19 -9.41
N SER A 22 3.79 -15.28 -9.67
CA SER A 22 3.72 -14.55 -10.95
C SER A 22 2.89 -13.26 -10.82
N TRP A 23 3.13 -12.25 -11.66
CA TRP A 23 2.33 -11.02 -11.65
C TRP A 23 0.85 -11.26 -11.98
N ALA A 24 0.55 -12.17 -12.91
CA ALA A 24 -0.84 -12.47 -13.27
C ALA A 24 -1.59 -13.16 -12.11
N GLY A 25 -0.93 -14.14 -11.46
CA GLY A 25 -1.46 -14.80 -10.27
C GLY A 25 -1.61 -13.84 -9.10
N PHE A 26 -0.60 -13.00 -8.87
CA PHE A 26 -0.61 -11.96 -7.86
C PHE A 26 -1.79 -11.01 -8.01
N THR A 27 -1.99 -10.42 -9.19
CA THR A 27 -3.11 -9.48 -9.43
C THR A 27 -4.46 -10.15 -9.17
N ALA A 28 -4.68 -11.36 -9.72
CA ALA A 28 -5.95 -12.05 -9.58
C ALA A 28 -6.24 -12.47 -8.12
N SER A 29 -5.23 -12.94 -7.41
CA SER A 29 -5.36 -13.39 -6.02
C SER A 29 -5.43 -12.24 -5.02
N LEU A 30 -4.71 -11.14 -5.27
CA LEU A 30 -4.81 -9.90 -4.50
C LEU A 30 -6.21 -9.30 -4.60
N ALA A 31 -6.82 -9.29 -5.79
CA ALA A 31 -8.20 -8.80 -5.97
C ALA A 31 -9.18 -9.56 -5.05
N GLN A 32 -9.11 -10.89 -5.06
CA GLN A 32 -9.96 -11.74 -4.22
C GLN A 32 -9.68 -11.56 -2.73
N PHE A 33 -8.43 -11.30 -2.36
CA PHE A 33 -8.04 -11.04 -0.98
C PHE A 33 -8.61 -9.70 -0.49
N LEU A 34 -8.45 -8.63 -1.27
CA LEU A 34 -8.93 -7.29 -0.94
C LEU A 34 -10.45 -7.24 -0.78
N GLU A 35 -11.19 -7.93 -1.65
CA GLU A 35 -12.65 -8.05 -1.52
C GLU A 35 -13.08 -8.64 -0.17
N GLN A 36 -12.30 -9.58 0.37
CA GLN A 36 -12.67 -10.27 1.61
C GLN A 36 -12.20 -9.54 2.86
N VAL A 37 -11.06 -8.85 2.80
CA VAL A 37 -10.43 -8.22 3.96
C VAL A 37 -10.78 -6.74 4.07
N CYS A 38 -10.90 -6.05 2.93
CA CYS A 38 -11.12 -4.61 2.87
C CYS A 38 -12.56 -4.23 2.50
N MET A 39 -13.33 -5.12 1.86
CA MET A 39 -14.70 -4.87 1.39
C MET A 39 -15.71 -5.93 1.90
N PRO A 40 -15.85 -6.16 3.22
CA PRO A 40 -16.77 -7.18 3.70
C PRO A 40 -18.20 -6.83 3.28
N ALA A 41 -18.84 -7.75 2.55
CA ALA A 41 -20.18 -7.59 2.01
C ALA A 41 -21.18 -7.06 3.06
N PRO A 42 -22.14 -6.20 2.66
CA PRO A 42 -23.18 -5.76 3.58
C PRO A 42 -23.94 -6.99 4.10
N ARG A 43 -23.90 -7.21 5.43
CA ARG A 43 -24.69 -8.27 6.06
C ARG A 43 -26.14 -8.17 5.56
N PRO A 44 -26.74 -9.23 5.02
CA PRO A 44 -28.17 -9.20 4.74
C PRO A 44 -28.92 -8.94 6.05
N ALA A 45 -29.84 -7.97 6.04
CA ALA A 45 -30.61 -7.50 7.20
C ALA A 45 -31.63 -8.52 7.74
N THR A 46 -31.41 -9.82 7.52
CA THR A 46 -32.32 -10.89 7.90
C THR A 46 -31.54 -12.13 8.27
N GLN A 47 -31.25 -12.30 9.55
CA GLN A 47 -31.32 -13.58 10.26
C GLN A 47 -31.14 -13.35 11.76
N GLN A 48 -32.18 -12.77 12.37
CA GLN A 48 -32.48 -13.03 13.77
C GLN A 48 -33.38 -14.27 13.79
N GLY A 49 -32.78 -15.45 13.90
CA GLY A 49 -33.48 -16.73 13.94
C GLY A 49 -32.53 -17.92 13.92
N ASP A 50 -32.24 -18.45 15.11
CA ASP A 50 -31.84 -19.83 15.46
C ASP A 50 -30.89 -20.65 14.54
N ALA A 51 -29.64 -20.78 15.03
CA ALA A 51 -28.76 -21.99 15.08
C ALA A 51 -28.25 -22.67 13.77
N PRO A 52 -27.25 -23.59 13.86
CA PRO A 52 -25.90 -23.47 14.42
C PRO A 52 -24.78 -23.78 13.38
N ASP A 53 -23.54 -23.39 13.71
CA ASP A 53 -22.24 -23.85 13.20
C ASP A 53 -22.15 -24.45 11.79
N SER A 54 -21.67 -23.67 10.81
CA SER A 54 -20.83 -24.19 9.71
C SER A 54 -20.07 -23.08 8.97
N VAL A 55 -18.76 -23.34 8.81
CA VAL A 55 -17.71 -22.56 8.13
C VAL A 55 -17.05 -21.45 8.95
N THR A 56 -16.27 -21.90 9.91
CA THR A 56 -15.22 -21.16 10.62
C THR A 56 -14.08 -20.79 9.66
N GLY A 57 -14.17 -19.64 9.00
CA GLY A 57 -12.98 -18.83 8.73
C GLY A 57 -12.70 -17.98 9.98
N PRO A 58 -11.46 -17.55 10.27
CA PRO A 58 -11.21 -16.61 11.35
C PRO A 58 -12.11 -15.39 11.11
N GLY A 59 -12.96 -15.06 12.08
CA GLY A 59 -13.87 -13.94 12.00
C GLY A 59 -13.08 -12.65 11.91
N ILE A 60 -12.75 -12.24 10.69
CA ILE A 60 -12.16 -10.93 10.42
C ILE A 60 -13.31 -9.93 10.63
N ASP A 61 -13.20 -9.19 11.72
CA ASP A 61 -14.10 -8.10 12.08
C ASP A 61 -14.25 -7.15 10.86
N PRO A 62 -15.46 -6.70 10.49
CA PRO A 62 -15.69 -5.89 9.30
C PRO A 62 -15.11 -4.46 9.38
N SER A 63 -14.25 -4.18 10.36
CA SER A 63 -13.58 -2.88 10.53
C SER A 63 -12.62 -2.54 9.39
N GLY A 64 -12.33 -3.50 8.50
CA GLY A 64 -11.31 -3.40 7.46
C GLY A 64 -9.91 -3.67 8.00
N GLY A 65 -8.97 -3.90 7.07
CA GLY A 65 -7.55 -4.02 7.35
C GLY A 65 -6.72 -3.00 6.57
N THR A 66 -5.52 -2.75 7.07
CA THR A 66 -4.45 -2.05 6.35
C THR A 66 -3.43 -3.07 5.88
N LEU A 67 -3.13 -3.07 4.58
CA LEU A 67 -2.07 -3.86 3.95
C LEU A 67 -0.99 -2.91 3.43
N LEU A 68 0.25 -3.10 3.86
CA LEU A 68 1.43 -2.44 3.30
C LEU A 68 2.19 -3.45 2.43
N LEU A 69 2.50 -3.05 1.19
CA LEU A 69 3.36 -3.78 0.28
C LEU A 69 4.63 -2.96 0.03
N THR A 70 5.78 -3.47 0.45
CA THR A 70 7.07 -2.75 0.42
C THR A 70 7.94 -3.29 -0.71
N ALA A 71 8.46 -2.39 -1.54
CA ALA A 71 9.38 -2.72 -2.61
C ALA A 71 10.77 -3.06 -2.07
N PRO A 72 11.57 -3.93 -2.73
CA PRO A 72 12.84 -4.41 -2.20
C PRO A 72 13.98 -3.39 -2.28
N THR A 73 13.80 -2.28 -3.02
CA THR A 73 14.88 -1.34 -3.33
C THR A 73 14.44 0.10 -3.11
N THR A 74 15.36 0.95 -2.65
CA THR A 74 15.18 2.41 -2.61
C THR A 74 15.09 2.98 -4.02
N MET A 75 14.13 3.88 -4.28
CA MET A 75 13.97 4.47 -5.62
C MET A 75 14.91 5.65 -5.86
N VAL A 76 15.16 6.45 -4.84
CA VAL A 76 15.83 7.75 -5.04
C VAL A 76 17.33 7.62 -4.99
N LYS A 77 17.98 7.93 -6.11
CA LYS A 77 19.43 8.10 -6.13
C LYS A 77 19.82 9.51 -5.70
N PRO A 78 20.89 9.68 -4.89
CA PRO A 78 21.32 10.99 -4.40
C PRO A 78 21.54 12.03 -5.51
N GLU A 79 21.99 11.60 -6.68
CA GLU A 79 22.23 12.44 -7.86
C GLU A 79 20.96 13.05 -8.46
N GLU A 80 19.79 12.44 -8.25
CA GLU A 80 18.52 12.95 -8.77
C GLU A 80 18.00 14.13 -7.98
N LEU A 81 18.33 14.17 -6.68
CA LEU A 81 17.96 15.24 -5.75
C LEU A 81 18.95 16.40 -5.73
N ALA A 82 20.10 16.27 -6.39
CA ALA A 82 21.10 17.31 -6.43
C ALA A 82 20.54 18.57 -7.12
N PRO A 83 20.72 19.78 -6.52
CA PRO A 83 20.20 21.01 -7.11
C PRO A 83 20.81 21.26 -8.49
N LYS A 84 19.94 21.30 -9.50
CA LYS A 84 20.32 21.57 -10.89
C LYS A 84 20.33 23.08 -11.13
N GLY A 85 21.52 23.62 -11.39
CA GLY A 85 21.73 25.02 -11.77
C GLY A 85 22.40 25.88 -10.70
N ARG A 86 23.14 26.89 -11.16
CA ARG A 86 23.99 27.75 -10.32
C ARG A 86 23.23 28.48 -9.22
N TRP A 87 21.99 28.89 -9.49
CA TRP A 87 21.15 29.58 -8.50
C TRP A 87 20.68 28.65 -7.37
N ALA A 88 20.19 27.45 -7.69
CA ALA A 88 19.78 26.48 -6.69
C ALA A 88 20.97 26.04 -5.81
N GLN A 89 22.15 25.86 -6.41
CA GLN A 89 23.39 25.58 -5.68
C GLN A 89 23.79 26.73 -4.75
N LEU A 90 23.67 27.98 -5.21
CA LEU A 90 23.96 29.15 -4.39
C LEU A 90 22.98 29.27 -3.22
N LEU A 91 21.68 29.05 -3.44
CA LEU A 91 20.68 29.06 -2.37
C LEU A 91 20.97 27.99 -1.30
N LEU A 92 21.41 26.81 -1.73
CA LEU A 92 21.83 25.74 -0.82
C LEU A 92 23.08 26.12 -0.03
N GLN A 93 24.09 26.70 -0.70
CA GLN A 93 25.31 27.19 -0.03
C GLN A 93 25.01 28.30 1.00
N LEU A 94 24.05 29.16 0.69
CA LEU A 94 23.57 30.21 1.58
C LEU A 94 22.61 29.71 2.65
N ARG A 95 22.30 28.39 2.69
CA ARG A 95 21.33 27.76 3.61
C ARG A 95 19.94 28.41 3.56
N LEU A 96 19.57 28.99 2.42
CA LEU A 96 18.25 29.56 2.18
C LEU A 96 17.23 28.48 1.80
N THR A 97 17.69 27.26 1.55
CA THR A 97 16.89 26.08 1.22
C THR A 97 17.49 24.84 1.90
N THR A 98 16.64 23.93 2.36
CA THR A 98 17.07 22.64 2.91
C THR A 98 17.36 21.65 1.77
N PRO A 99 18.48 20.90 1.79
CA PRO A 99 18.71 19.86 0.80
C PRO A 99 17.65 18.76 0.92
N LEU A 100 17.13 18.30 -0.22
CA LEU A 100 16.36 17.06 -0.28
C LEU A 100 17.31 15.90 -0.05
N VAL A 101 16.99 15.03 0.91
CA VAL A 101 17.80 13.88 1.28
C VAL A 101 17.05 12.63 0.85
N PRO A 102 17.70 11.67 0.15
CA PRO A 102 17.07 10.40 -0.17
C PRO A 102 16.84 9.60 1.11
N SER A 103 15.69 8.97 1.22
CA SER A 103 15.38 8.09 2.34
C SER A 103 16.16 6.77 2.21
N PRO A 104 16.70 6.23 3.31
CA PRO A 104 17.19 4.86 3.37
C PRO A 104 16.05 3.83 3.51
N GLU A 105 14.81 4.28 3.76
CA GLU A 105 13.65 3.41 3.90
C GLU A 105 13.14 2.98 2.52
N LEU A 106 12.53 1.80 2.49
CA LEU A 106 11.98 1.22 1.28
C LEU A 106 10.60 1.81 1.00
N PRO A 107 10.29 2.22 -0.24
CA PRO A 107 8.97 2.71 -0.58
C PRO A 107 7.96 1.57 -0.58
N GLY A 108 6.71 1.87 -0.25
CA GLY A 108 5.65 0.88 -0.25
C GLY A 108 4.27 1.46 -0.50
N VAL A 109 3.41 0.63 -1.07
CA VAL A 109 2.01 0.92 -1.33
C VAL A 109 1.20 0.55 -0.10
N VAL A 110 0.40 1.47 0.41
CA VAL A 110 -0.52 1.24 1.54
C VAL A 110 -1.94 1.11 1.02
N LEU A 111 -2.63 0.05 1.42
CA LEU A 111 -3.99 -0.28 1.05
C LEU A 111 -4.83 -0.27 2.32
N VAL A 112 -5.83 0.60 2.39
CA VAL A 112 -6.70 0.74 3.57
C VAL A 112 -8.14 0.50 3.16
N GLY A 113 -8.79 -0.49 3.78
CA GLY A 113 -10.24 -0.68 3.64
C GLY A 113 -11.01 0.50 4.24
N ARG A 114 -11.86 1.15 3.45
CA ARG A 114 -12.77 2.23 3.84
C ARG A 114 -14.22 1.77 3.64
N SER A 115 -15.17 2.54 4.16
CA SER A 115 -16.61 2.24 4.00
C SER A 115 -17.12 2.37 2.56
N ASP A 116 -16.41 3.16 1.75
CA ASP A 116 -16.76 3.54 0.38
C ASP A 116 -15.76 3.00 -0.67
N GLY A 117 -14.77 2.23 -0.24
CA GLY A 117 -13.80 1.63 -1.14
C GLY A 117 -12.53 1.14 -0.48
N ILE A 118 -11.49 0.91 -1.29
CA ILE A 118 -10.12 0.74 -0.84
C ILE A 118 -9.34 1.99 -1.20
N GLU A 119 -8.77 2.63 -0.18
CA GLU A 119 -7.87 3.75 -0.35
C GLU A 119 -6.46 3.21 -0.58
N VAL A 120 -5.89 3.51 -1.74
CA VAL A 120 -4.51 3.21 -2.09
C VAL A 120 -3.69 4.48 -1.88
N SER A 121 -2.64 4.38 -1.09
CA SER A 121 -1.76 5.48 -0.74
C SER A 121 -0.30 5.14 -1.02
N LEU A 122 0.45 6.10 -1.55
CA LEU A 122 1.87 5.97 -1.84
C LEU A 122 2.61 7.19 -1.27
N PRO A 123 3.31 7.04 -0.13
CA PRO A 123 4.03 8.14 0.49
C PRO A 123 5.21 8.63 -0.35
N GLU A 124 5.33 9.94 -0.54
CA GLU A 124 6.50 10.57 -1.18
C GLU A 124 7.67 10.65 -0.20
N LEU A 125 7.37 10.85 1.09
CA LEU A 125 8.35 11.07 2.13
C LEU A 125 8.25 10.01 3.23
N ASP A 126 9.37 9.70 3.84
CA ASP A 126 9.40 8.90 5.06
C ASP A 126 8.96 9.70 6.29
N ALA A 127 8.86 9.04 7.43
CA ALA A 127 8.45 9.66 8.69
C ALA A 127 9.41 10.77 9.18
N GLN A 128 10.61 10.88 8.61
CA GLN A 128 11.57 11.96 8.89
C GLN A 128 11.60 13.04 7.81
N GLY A 129 10.70 12.98 6.82
CA GLY A 129 10.60 13.95 5.73
C GLY A 129 11.68 13.78 4.64
N ARG A 130 12.34 12.62 4.56
CA ARG A 130 13.30 12.30 3.48
C ARG A 130 12.55 11.66 2.31
N VAL A 131 13.09 11.78 1.12
CA VAL A 131 12.40 11.43 -0.13
C VAL A 131 12.44 9.92 -0.39
N LEU A 132 11.26 9.29 -0.45
CA LEU A 132 11.05 7.89 -0.87
C LEU A 132 10.84 7.77 -2.38
N LEU A 133 10.17 8.75 -3.00
CA LEU A 133 9.86 8.77 -4.44
C LEU A 133 10.50 9.97 -5.12
N GLY A 134 11.28 9.71 -6.16
CA GLY A 134 12.00 10.73 -6.89
C GLY A 134 11.11 11.50 -7.87
N PRO A 135 11.67 12.52 -8.55
CA PRO A 135 10.94 13.31 -9.53
C PRO A 135 10.43 12.50 -10.73
N THR A 136 11.04 11.35 -11.02
CA THR A 136 10.65 10.47 -12.12
C THR A 136 9.37 9.73 -11.76
N GLU A 137 9.34 9.09 -10.59
CA GLU A 137 8.21 8.32 -10.08
C GLU A 137 6.98 9.21 -9.91
N ARG A 138 7.18 10.41 -9.35
CA ARG A 138 6.13 11.43 -9.21
C ARG A 138 5.52 11.83 -10.56
N ARG A 139 6.34 11.94 -11.61
CA ARG A 139 5.85 12.25 -12.96
C ARG A 139 5.01 11.11 -13.52
N ILE A 140 5.43 9.86 -13.31
CA ILE A 140 4.67 8.68 -13.75
C ILE A 140 3.31 8.66 -13.04
N LEU A 141 3.29 8.82 -11.71
CA LEU A 141 2.05 8.89 -10.90
C LEU A 141 1.11 10.01 -11.36
N GLY A 142 1.64 11.21 -11.61
CA GLY A 142 0.84 12.31 -12.17
C GLY A 142 0.27 11.99 -13.55
N ALA A 143 1.02 11.28 -14.41
CA ALA A 143 0.54 10.88 -15.73
C ALA A 143 -0.55 9.80 -15.69
N ILE A 144 -0.57 8.95 -14.66
CA ILE A 144 -1.62 7.95 -14.43
C ILE A 144 -2.80 8.48 -13.59
N GLY A 145 -2.85 9.80 -13.36
CA GLY A 145 -3.99 10.50 -12.78
C GLY A 145 -4.11 10.39 -11.27
N TRP A 146 -3.00 10.19 -10.55
CA TRP A 146 -3.01 10.21 -9.09
C TRP A 146 -3.03 11.64 -8.56
N GLU A 147 -3.81 11.85 -7.50
CA GLU A 147 -3.87 13.13 -6.80
C GLU A 147 -2.80 13.16 -5.70
N GLU A 148 -1.99 14.22 -5.71
CA GLU A 148 -1.03 14.52 -4.65
C GLU A 148 -1.72 15.36 -3.58
N SER A 149 -1.84 14.82 -2.35
CA SER A 149 -2.32 15.57 -1.20
C SER A 149 -1.20 15.68 -0.17
N GLY A 150 -0.59 16.86 -0.08
CA GLY A 150 0.57 17.10 0.77
C GLY A 150 1.82 16.37 0.26
N HIS A 151 2.11 15.20 0.83
CA HIS A 151 3.28 14.36 0.52
C HIS A 151 2.91 12.89 0.33
N VAL A 152 1.65 12.63 -0.03
CA VAL A 152 1.13 11.29 -0.27
C VAL A 152 0.29 11.34 -1.54
N PHE A 153 0.53 10.40 -2.43
CA PHE A 153 -0.34 10.16 -3.56
C PHE A 153 -1.46 9.23 -3.10
N THR A 154 -2.71 9.63 -3.30
CA THR A 154 -3.86 8.85 -2.84
C THR A 154 -4.86 8.63 -3.96
N ARG A 155 -5.49 7.45 -3.97
CA ARG A 155 -6.63 7.15 -4.84
C ARG A 155 -7.59 6.21 -4.15
N LEU A 156 -8.88 6.53 -4.18
CA LEU A 156 -9.95 5.69 -3.67
C LEU A 156 -10.56 4.90 -4.84
N LEU A 157 -10.71 3.59 -4.65
CA LEU A 157 -11.27 2.67 -5.64
C LEU A 157 -12.40 1.86 -5.03
N SER A 158 -13.45 1.63 -5.80
CA SER A 158 -14.68 1.00 -5.30
C SER A 158 -14.70 -0.52 -5.40
N ASP A 159 -13.69 -1.15 -6.02
CA ASP A 159 -13.62 -2.60 -6.21
C ASP A 159 -12.17 -3.12 -6.08
N GLY A 160 -12.04 -4.36 -5.59
CA GLY A 160 -10.77 -5.02 -5.35
C GLY A 160 -10.01 -5.40 -6.62
N ALA A 161 -10.69 -5.65 -7.74
CA ALA A 161 -10.06 -5.95 -9.03
C ALA A 161 -9.38 -4.72 -9.63
N GLU A 162 -10.08 -3.58 -9.75
CA GLU A 162 -9.45 -2.32 -10.19
C GLU A 162 -8.30 -1.93 -9.26
N THR A 163 -8.47 -2.15 -7.95
CA THR A 163 -7.41 -1.93 -6.96
C THR A 163 -6.19 -2.80 -7.22
N ALA A 164 -6.36 -4.10 -7.40
CA ALA A 164 -5.26 -5.02 -7.64
C ALA A 164 -4.54 -4.71 -8.97
N ASP A 165 -5.28 -4.41 -10.04
CA ASP A 165 -4.70 -4.01 -11.32
C ASP A 165 -3.84 -2.74 -11.17
N LEU A 166 -4.35 -1.74 -10.46
CA LEU A 166 -3.62 -0.49 -10.22
C LEU A 166 -2.37 -0.71 -9.37
N VAL A 167 -2.49 -1.48 -8.29
CA VAL A 167 -1.38 -1.82 -7.38
C VAL A 167 -0.29 -2.57 -8.14
N THR A 168 -0.63 -3.61 -8.89
CA THR A 168 0.33 -4.36 -9.71
C THR A 168 1.05 -3.42 -10.68
N ARG A 169 0.30 -2.54 -11.35
CA ARG A 169 0.89 -1.58 -12.28
C ARG A 169 1.89 -0.64 -11.58
N ILE A 170 1.58 -0.16 -10.38
CA ILE A 170 2.49 0.70 -9.61
C ILE A 170 3.73 -0.05 -9.15
N LEU A 171 3.57 -1.27 -8.67
CA LEU A 171 4.69 -2.10 -8.22
C LEU A 171 5.68 -2.34 -9.39
N ILE A 172 5.17 -2.58 -10.59
CA ILE A 172 6.01 -2.82 -11.78
C ILE A 172 6.56 -1.51 -12.36
N GLU A 173 5.70 -0.53 -12.65
CA GLU A 173 6.06 0.64 -13.45
C GLU A 173 6.67 1.78 -12.63
N VAL A 174 6.31 1.90 -11.34
CA VAL A 174 6.72 3.02 -10.49
C VAL A 174 7.77 2.58 -9.47
N LEU A 175 7.57 1.44 -8.83
CA LEU A 175 8.49 0.91 -7.82
C LEU A 175 9.51 -0.09 -8.40
N GLU A 176 9.48 -0.30 -9.71
CA GLU A 176 10.42 -1.14 -10.48
C GLU A 176 10.61 -2.55 -9.89
N VAL A 177 9.56 -3.12 -9.28
CA VAL A 177 9.62 -4.46 -8.69
C VAL A 177 9.69 -5.50 -9.82
N ALA A 178 10.73 -6.32 -9.81
CA ALA A 178 10.93 -7.34 -10.83
C ALA A 178 9.94 -8.50 -10.69
N HIS A 179 9.74 -8.97 -9.46
CA HIS A 179 8.89 -10.13 -9.17
C HIS A 179 8.08 -9.92 -7.87
N PRO A 180 6.80 -10.38 -7.80
CA PRO A 180 5.99 -10.19 -6.59
C PRO A 180 6.57 -10.89 -5.36
N ALA A 181 7.31 -11.99 -5.54
CA ALA A 181 8.06 -12.65 -4.46
C ALA A 181 9.15 -11.79 -3.81
N ASP A 182 9.56 -10.68 -4.43
CA ASP A 182 10.54 -9.75 -3.86
C ASP A 182 9.89 -8.73 -2.91
N LEU A 183 8.56 -8.73 -2.81
CA LEU A 183 7.82 -7.83 -1.93
C LEU A 183 7.88 -8.31 -0.48
N ASP A 184 8.04 -7.34 0.42
CA ASP A 184 7.69 -7.54 1.82
C ASP A 184 6.27 -7.03 2.08
N PHE A 185 5.56 -7.62 3.04
CA PHE A 185 4.19 -7.24 3.33
C PHE A 185 3.90 -7.21 4.83
N LEU A 186 2.99 -6.31 5.21
CA LEU A 186 2.53 -6.19 6.59
C LEU A 186 1.04 -5.94 6.61
N LEU A 187 0.31 -6.75 7.36
CA LEU A 187 -1.13 -6.58 7.57
C LEU A 187 -1.42 -6.17 9.01
N ARG A 188 -2.34 -5.22 9.16
CA ARG A 188 -2.90 -4.83 10.45
C ARG A 188 -4.41 -4.78 10.39
N ALA A 189 -5.05 -5.39 11.37
CA ALA A 189 -6.49 -5.23 11.59
C ALA A 189 -6.75 -3.85 12.19
N HIS A 190 -7.82 -3.16 11.76
CA HIS A 190 -8.18 -1.88 12.38
C HIS A 190 -8.64 -2.04 13.84
N SER A 191 -9.18 -3.21 14.22
CA SER A 191 -9.59 -3.52 15.60
C SER A 191 -8.42 -3.64 16.59
N ASP A 192 -7.18 -3.86 16.13
CA ASP A 192 -5.98 -3.94 16.99
C ASP A 192 -5.44 -2.54 17.38
N VAL A 193 -6.04 -1.45 16.89
CA VAL A 193 -5.61 -0.05 17.13
C VAL A 193 -6.48 0.64 18.21
N GLY A 194 -7.36 -0.10 18.88
CA GLY A 194 -8.28 0.37 19.92
C GLY A 194 -7.70 0.40 21.33
#